data_AF-A4I0L2-F1
#
_entry.id   AF-A4I0L2-F1
#
_cell.length_a   1.000
_cell.length_b   1.000
_cell.length_c   1.000
_cell.angle_alpha   90.00
_cell.angle_beta   90.00
_cell.angle_gamma   90.00
#
_symmetry.space_group_name_H-M   'P 1'
#
loop_
_entity.id
_entity.type
_entity.pdbx_description
1 polymer ?
#
loop_
_entity_poly.entity_id
_entity_poly.type
_entity_poly.pdbx_seq_one_letter_code
_entity_poly.pdbx_strand_id
1 'polypeptide(L)'
;MTTLFQAYEEEYRDGVRTIRDESEALRHSCDRKAAGYKAPPATGPGSRVQRGAHLTTVLAQVRELVNSMEYEANDLPAAHRQTAKERIAEYRTNLRTLEEGIAHLKADASAADRLDLLGDIERRKTGAGGANEAKDPGALDDATKAHRMAMLDNTAKFKDASGKLLQAERLLNDTETVGNEALTSLRYQTETMQHIQETTIAVDEEVSDARKIISGMQKVMIKHKLILTAIIIVLLSLIFVAIYVSVAKNHRNSSSKSTEATGEPITSVAPSLSWLSSKLKQ
;
A
#
# COMPACT_ATOMS: atom_id res chain seq x y z
N MET A 1 -1.05 -17.56 -13.12
CA MET A 1 -1.33 -16.50 -12.15
C MET A 1 -1.81 -15.22 -12.82
N THR A 2 -1.10 -14.63 -13.79
CA THR A 2 -1.52 -13.38 -14.45
C THR A 2 -2.92 -13.43 -15.07
N THR A 3 -3.34 -14.59 -15.58
CA THR A 3 -4.70 -14.79 -16.14
C THR A 3 -5.81 -14.76 -15.08
N LEU A 4 -5.55 -15.25 -13.87
CA LEU A 4 -6.49 -15.19 -12.74
C LEU A 4 -6.69 -13.74 -12.29
N PHE A 5 -5.60 -12.99 -12.17
CA PHE A 5 -5.69 -11.57 -11.82
C PHE A 5 -6.46 -10.76 -12.88
N GLN A 6 -6.26 -11.05 -14.16
CA GLN A 6 -7.04 -10.43 -15.24
C GLN A 6 -8.53 -10.76 -15.16
N ALA A 7 -8.89 -12.00 -14.82
CA ALA A 7 -10.28 -12.40 -14.63
C ALA A 7 -10.93 -11.63 -13.46
N TYR A 8 -10.22 -11.46 -12.34
CA TYR A 8 -10.71 -10.63 -11.23
C TYR A 8 -10.85 -9.15 -11.61
N GLU A 9 -9.95 -8.62 -12.45
CA GLU A 9 -10.07 -7.24 -12.94
C GLU A 9 -11.30 -7.07 -13.86
N GLU A 10 -11.62 -8.08 -14.67
CA GLU A 10 -12.81 -8.09 -15.52
C GLU A 10 -14.10 -8.18 -14.68
N GLU A 11 -14.16 -9.10 -13.72
CA GLU A 11 -15.29 -9.24 -12.80
C GLU A 11 -15.51 -7.97 -11.97
N TYR A 12 -14.43 -7.28 -11.58
CA TYR A 12 -14.53 -6.00 -10.89
C TYR A 12 -15.14 -4.92 -11.78
N ARG A 13 -14.70 -4.83 -13.04
CA ARG A 13 -15.24 -3.86 -14.00
C ARG A 13 -16.72 -4.12 -14.28
N ASP A 14 -17.11 -5.38 -14.41
CA ASP A 14 -18.51 -5.75 -14.65
C ASP A 14 -19.39 -5.52 -13.43
N GLY A 15 -18.88 -5.79 -12.23
CA GLY A 15 -19.55 -5.46 -10.98
C GLY A 15 -19.77 -3.95 -10.82
N VAL A 16 -18.74 -3.13 -11.09
CA VAL A 16 -18.85 -1.66 -11.03
C VAL A 16 -19.81 -1.12 -12.09
N ARG A 17 -19.83 -1.70 -13.30
CA ARG A 17 -20.81 -1.34 -14.34
C ARG A 17 -22.23 -1.65 -13.90
N THR A 18 -22.47 -2.84 -13.38
CA THR A 18 -23.77 -3.26 -12.87
C THR A 18 -24.26 -2.32 -11.76
N ILE A 19 -23.39 -1.97 -10.81
CA ILE A 19 -23.71 -1.00 -9.75
C ILE A 19 -24.09 0.35 -10.33
N ARG A 20 -23.33 0.85 -11.32
CA ARG A 20 -23.60 2.14 -11.95
C ARG A 20 -24.94 2.13 -12.66
N ASP A 21 -25.19 1.14 -13.52
CA ASP A 21 -26.42 1.03 -14.30
C ASP A 21 -27.66 0.90 -13.40
N GLU A 22 -27.55 0.11 -12.33
CA GLU A 22 -28.61 -0.03 -11.34
C GLU A 22 -28.82 1.24 -10.51
N SER A 23 -27.74 1.95 -10.16
CA SER A 23 -27.83 3.22 -9.45
C SER A 23 -28.49 4.30 -10.31
N GLU A 24 -28.20 4.36 -11.61
CA GLU A 24 -28.84 5.27 -12.55
C GLU A 24 -30.32 4.91 -12.71
N ALA A 25 -30.63 3.64 -12.88
CA ALA A 25 -32.01 3.19 -12.99
C ALA A 25 -32.82 3.41 -11.70
N LEU A 26 -32.19 3.34 -10.52
CA LEU A 26 -32.82 3.70 -9.25
C LEU A 26 -33.00 5.22 -9.14
N ARG A 27 -32.03 6.03 -9.56
CA ARG A 27 -32.17 7.51 -9.65
C ARG A 27 -33.34 7.91 -10.55
N HIS A 28 -33.46 7.32 -11.73
CA HIS A 28 -34.60 7.55 -12.62
C HIS A 28 -35.93 7.17 -11.98
N SER A 29 -35.95 6.10 -11.18
CA SER A 29 -37.18 5.73 -10.46
C SER A 29 -37.56 6.73 -9.36
N CYS A 30 -36.64 7.58 -8.89
CA CYS A 30 -36.91 8.64 -7.90
C CYS A 30 -37.34 9.96 -8.55
N ASP A 31 -37.07 10.18 -9.85
CA ASP A 31 -37.36 11.44 -10.51
C ASP A 31 -38.84 11.59 -10.86
N ARG A 32 -39.59 12.23 -9.97
CA ARG A 32 -41.02 12.56 -10.16
C ARG A 32 -41.26 13.52 -11.33
N LYS A 33 -40.26 14.27 -11.79
CA LYS A 33 -40.41 15.22 -12.91
C LYS A 33 -40.42 14.52 -14.27
N ALA A 34 -40.03 13.25 -14.33
CA ALA A 34 -40.05 12.47 -15.57
C ALA A 34 -41.48 12.33 -16.10
N ALA A 35 -41.69 12.63 -17.38
CA ALA A 35 -42.98 12.47 -18.06
C ALA A 35 -43.40 10.99 -18.00
N GLY A 36 -44.53 10.71 -17.33
CA GLY A 36 -45.02 9.33 -17.15
C GLY A 36 -44.59 8.65 -15.86
N TYR A 37 -44.12 9.40 -14.85
CA TYR A 37 -43.80 8.86 -13.53
C TYR A 37 -44.97 8.05 -12.94
N LYS A 38 -44.75 6.74 -12.82
CA LYS A 38 -45.61 5.83 -12.08
C LYS A 38 -44.86 5.46 -10.80
N ALA A 39 -45.45 5.76 -9.65
CA ALA A 39 -44.90 5.38 -8.36
C ALA A 39 -44.57 3.86 -8.40
N PRO A 40 -43.30 3.48 -8.20
CA PRO A 40 -42.92 2.08 -8.11
C PRO A 40 -43.73 1.40 -7.00
N PRO A 41 -44.09 0.12 -7.16
CA PRO A 41 -44.84 -0.59 -6.14
C PRO A 41 -44.02 -0.61 -4.83
N ALA A 42 -44.69 -0.32 -3.70
CA ALA A 42 -44.07 -0.27 -2.38
C ALA A 42 -43.45 -1.62 -1.96
N THR A 43 -43.86 -2.72 -2.59
CA THR A 43 -43.33 -4.08 -2.38
C THR A 43 -43.21 -4.82 -3.71
N GLY A 44 -42.09 -5.51 -3.93
CA GLY A 44 -41.85 -6.37 -5.09
C GLY A 44 -40.48 -6.18 -5.77
N PRO A 45 -40.15 -6.99 -6.81
CA PRO A 45 -38.85 -7.00 -7.49
C PRO A 45 -38.41 -5.64 -8.05
N GLY A 46 -39.37 -4.79 -8.41
CA GLY A 46 -39.14 -3.44 -8.92
C GLY A 46 -39.22 -2.34 -7.86
N SER A 47 -39.42 -2.68 -6.58
CA SER A 47 -39.50 -1.69 -5.50
C SER A 47 -38.15 -1.01 -5.30
N ARG A 48 -38.18 0.28 -4.96
CA ARG A 48 -36.94 1.05 -4.70
C ARG A 48 -36.10 0.41 -3.59
N VAL A 49 -36.78 -0.13 -2.56
CA VAL A 49 -36.14 -0.83 -1.45
C VAL A 49 -35.42 -2.09 -1.92
N GLN A 50 -36.04 -2.92 -2.76
CA GLN A 50 -35.41 -4.15 -3.24
C GLN A 50 -34.26 -3.85 -4.20
N ARG A 51 -34.38 -2.83 -5.07
CA ARG A 51 -33.27 -2.39 -5.92
C ARG A 51 -32.12 -1.83 -5.10
N GLY A 52 -32.43 -1.07 -4.04
CA GLY A 52 -31.42 -0.63 -3.06
C GLY A 52 -30.77 -1.79 -2.32
N ALA A 53 -31.53 -2.84 -1.98
CA ALA A 53 -30.99 -4.05 -1.36
C ALA A 53 -30.10 -4.84 -2.33
N HIS A 54 -30.52 -4.99 -3.59
CA HIS A 54 -29.73 -5.64 -4.63
C HIS A 54 -28.41 -4.91 -4.87
N LEU A 55 -28.44 -3.57 -4.99
CA LEU A 55 -27.24 -2.73 -5.04
C LEU A 55 -26.29 -2.99 -3.87
N THR A 56 -26.81 -3.08 -2.64
CA THR A 56 -25.96 -3.39 -1.48
C THR A 56 -25.38 -4.81 -1.53
N THR A 57 -26.10 -5.78 -2.09
CA THR A 57 -25.61 -7.15 -2.28
C THR A 57 -24.50 -7.20 -3.33
N VAL A 58 -24.69 -6.58 -4.50
CA VAL A 58 -23.69 -6.51 -5.55
C VAL A 58 -22.44 -5.78 -5.05
N LEU A 59 -22.62 -4.67 -4.31
CA LEU A 59 -21.51 -3.95 -3.69
C LEU A 59 -20.70 -4.81 -2.72
N ALA A 60 -21.37 -5.62 -1.88
CA ALA A 60 -20.70 -6.55 -0.99
C ALA A 60 -19.92 -7.63 -1.77
N GLN A 61 -20.46 -8.13 -2.88
CA GLN A 61 -19.77 -9.07 -3.77
C GLN A 61 -18.51 -8.45 -4.39
N VAL A 62 -18.59 -7.22 -4.90
CA VAL A 62 -17.43 -6.52 -5.47
C VAL A 62 -16.38 -6.21 -4.39
N ARG A 63 -16.80 -5.92 -3.16
CA ARG A 63 -15.88 -5.74 -2.04
C ARG A 63 -15.13 -7.02 -1.69
N GLU A 64 -15.83 -8.15 -1.66
CA GLU A 64 -15.22 -9.46 -1.43
C GLU A 64 -14.26 -9.85 -2.57
N LEU A 65 -14.61 -9.51 -3.81
CA LEU A 65 -13.74 -9.67 -4.97
C LEU A 65 -12.45 -8.85 -4.83
N VAL A 66 -12.53 -7.59 -4.36
CA VAL A 66 -11.34 -6.75 -4.11
C VAL A 66 -10.49 -7.32 -2.97
N ASN A 67 -11.09 -7.90 -1.93
CA ASN A 67 -10.34 -8.60 -0.88
C ASN A 67 -9.62 -9.83 -1.45
N SER A 68 -10.31 -10.63 -2.26
CA SER A 68 -9.73 -11.80 -2.95
C SER A 68 -8.56 -11.39 -3.86
N MET A 69 -8.70 -10.28 -4.57
CA MET A 69 -7.64 -9.69 -5.40
C MET A 69 -6.41 -9.27 -4.58
N GLU A 70 -6.58 -8.80 -3.34
CA GLU A 70 -5.46 -8.47 -2.45
C GLU A 70 -4.68 -9.70 -2.00
N TYR A 71 -5.36 -10.80 -1.69
CA TYR A 71 -4.70 -12.06 -1.37
C TYR A 71 -3.86 -12.56 -2.55
N GLU A 72 -4.46 -12.61 -3.75
CA GLU A 72 -3.78 -13.04 -4.98
C GLU A 72 -2.66 -12.07 -5.40
N ALA A 73 -2.79 -10.77 -5.10
CA ALA A 73 -1.73 -9.81 -5.37
C ALA A 73 -0.47 -10.01 -4.51
N ASN A 74 -0.60 -10.62 -3.32
CA ASN A 74 0.56 -10.94 -2.49
C ASN A 74 1.41 -12.08 -3.08
N ASP A 75 0.79 -12.99 -3.85
CA ASP A 75 1.46 -14.10 -4.54
C ASP A 75 2.15 -13.67 -5.85
N LEU A 76 1.91 -12.43 -6.32
CA LEU A 76 2.55 -11.90 -7.53
C LEU A 76 4.05 -11.58 -7.32
N PRO A 77 4.89 -11.72 -8.38
CA PRO A 77 6.28 -11.28 -8.37
C PRO A 77 6.42 -9.78 -8.05
N ALA A 78 7.53 -9.40 -7.41
CA ALA A 78 7.76 -8.05 -6.89
C ALA A 78 7.51 -6.92 -7.91
N ALA A 79 7.83 -7.15 -9.19
CA ALA A 79 7.63 -6.18 -10.27
C ALA A 79 6.15 -5.84 -10.53
N HIS A 80 5.25 -6.84 -10.45
CA HIS A 80 3.81 -6.64 -10.68
C HIS A 80 3.04 -6.37 -9.39
N ARG A 81 3.57 -6.83 -8.25
CA ARG A 81 2.94 -6.67 -6.93
C ARG A 81 2.77 -5.20 -6.54
N GLN A 82 3.74 -4.34 -6.82
CA GLN A 82 3.61 -2.91 -6.51
C GLN A 82 2.47 -2.27 -7.31
N THR A 83 2.45 -2.49 -8.63
CA THR A 83 1.39 -1.96 -9.51
C THR A 83 0.01 -2.53 -9.19
N ALA A 84 -0.07 -3.79 -8.76
CA ALA A 84 -1.32 -4.41 -8.34
C ALA A 84 -1.83 -3.81 -7.02
N LYS A 85 -0.96 -3.57 -6.04
CA LYS A 85 -1.32 -2.94 -4.76
C LYS A 85 -1.82 -1.51 -4.92
N GLU A 86 -1.17 -0.72 -5.78
CA GLU A 86 -1.62 0.64 -6.12
C GLU A 86 -3.02 0.62 -6.73
N ARG A 87 -3.29 -0.27 -7.70
CA ARG A 87 -4.63 -0.45 -8.29
C ARG A 87 -5.68 -0.91 -7.28
N ILE A 88 -5.36 -1.84 -6.39
CA ILE A 88 -6.28 -2.30 -5.34
C ILE A 88 -6.61 -1.14 -4.38
N ALA A 89 -5.64 -0.28 -4.07
CA ALA A 89 -5.89 0.92 -3.27
C ALA A 89 -6.87 1.88 -3.99
N GLU A 90 -6.73 2.07 -5.31
CA GLU A 90 -7.69 2.83 -6.12
C GLU A 90 -9.08 2.17 -6.17
N TYR A 91 -9.17 0.84 -6.25
CA TYR A 91 -10.44 0.13 -6.22
C TYR A 91 -11.14 0.29 -4.86
N ARG A 92 -10.39 0.30 -3.76
CA ARG A 92 -10.95 0.58 -2.43
C ARG A 92 -11.50 2.00 -2.30
N THR A 93 -10.80 3.00 -2.81
CA THR A 93 -11.31 4.38 -2.77
C THR A 93 -12.54 4.54 -3.67
N ASN A 94 -12.55 3.93 -4.85
CA ASN A 94 -13.72 3.90 -5.74
C ASN A 94 -14.92 3.15 -5.12
N LEU A 95 -14.68 2.05 -4.40
CA LEU A 95 -15.74 1.35 -3.69
C LEU A 95 -16.34 2.19 -2.56
N ARG A 96 -15.51 2.96 -1.83
CA ARG A 96 -16.01 3.89 -0.80
C ARG A 96 -16.91 4.98 -1.40
N THR A 97 -16.51 5.56 -2.54
CA THR A 97 -17.35 6.58 -3.20
C THR A 97 -18.65 6.00 -3.76
N LEU A 98 -18.62 4.75 -4.25
CA LEU A 98 -19.83 4.01 -4.65
C LEU A 98 -20.72 3.67 -3.44
N GLU A 99 -20.14 3.25 -2.31
CA GLU A 99 -20.85 3.01 -1.05
C GLU A 99 -21.58 4.25 -0.56
N GLU A 100 -20.89 5.40 -0.49
CA GLU A 100 -21.48 6.68 -0.12
C GLU A 100 -22.59 7.10 -1.10
N GLY A 101 -22.36 6.92 -2.41
CA GLY A 101 -23.33 7.21 -3.46
C GLY A 101 -24.60 6.36 -3.37
N ILE A 102 -24.47 5.07 -3.06
CA ILE A 102 -25.62 4.15 -2.85
C ILE A 102 -26.37 4.51 -1.57
N ALA A 103 -25.66 4.88 -0.50
CA ALA A 103 -26.28 5.29 0.75
C ALA A 103 -27.13 6.57 0.56
N HIS A 104 -26.59 7.58 -0.12
CA HIS A 104 -27.33 8.79 -0.49
C HIS A 104 -28.55 8.46 -1.35
N LEU A 105 -28.36 7.62 -2.38
CA LEU A 105 -29.44 7.23 -3.28
C LEU A 105 -30.55 6.45 -2.58
N LYS A 106 -30.22 5.61 -1.59
CA LYS A 106 -31.20 4.89 -0.77
C LYS A 106 -31.97 5.84 0.14
N ALA A 107 -31.32 6.86 0.67
CA ALA A 107 -31.99 7.92 1.44
C ALA A 107 -32.96 8.71 0.55
N ASP A 108 -32.53 9.10 -0.66
CA ASP A 108 -33.38 9.77 -1.65
C ASP A 108 -34.57 8.90 -2.06
N ALA A 109 -34.34 7.61 -2.30
CA ALA A 109 -35.39 6.65 -2.62
C ALA A 109 -36.42 6.51 -1.49
N SER A 110 -35.96 6.46 -0.24
CA SER A 110 -36.86 6.42 0.92
C SER A 110 -37.63 7.74 1.10
N ALA A 111 -37.00 8.88 0.84
CA ALA A 111 -37.66 10.18 0.84
C ALA A 111 -38.72 10.26 -0.27
N ALA A 112 -38.41 9.77 -1.47
CA ALA A 112 -39.34 9.69 -2.59
C ALA A 112 -40.54 8.77 -2.29
N ASP A 113 -40.32 7.62 -1.65
CA ASP A 113 -41.41 6.72 -1.23
C ASP A 113 -42.33 7.40 -0.20
N ARG A 114 -41.77 8.13 0.77
CA ARG A 114 -42.56 8.89 1.74
C ARG A 114 -43.40 9.97 1.07
N LEU A 115 -42.84 10.67 0.09
CA LEU A 115 -43.54 11.70 -0.68
C LEU A 115 -44.64 11.09 -1.57
N ASP A 116 -44.40 9.91 -2.16
CA ASP A 116 -45.41 9.20 -2.95
C ASP A 116 -46.59 8.78 -2.07
N LEU A 117 -46.33 8.24 -0.86
CA LEU A 117 -47.37 7.86 0.09
C LEU A 117 -48.19 9.05 0.58
N LEU A 118 -47.52 10.17 0.93
CA LEU A 118 -48.20 11.40 1.36
C LEU A 118 -48.99 12.04 0.22
N GLY A 119 -48.43 12.10 -0.98
CA GLY A 119 -49.10 12.65 -2.17
C GLY A 119 -50.30 11.82 -2.63
N ASP A 120 -50.29 10.51 -2.41
CA ASP A 120 -51.45 9.65 -2.63
C ASP A 120 -52.56 9.89 -1.59
N ILE A 121 -52.20 10.11 -0.31
CA ILE A 121 -53.15 10.47 0.75
C ILE A 121 -53.79 11.84 0.47
N GLU A 122 -53.01 12.85 0.09
CA GLU A 122 -53.53 14.18 -0.24
C GLU A 122 -54.47 14.14 -1.45
N ARG A 123 -54.12 13.37 -2.50
CA ARG A 123 -55.01 13.13 -3.64
C ARG A 123 -56.30 12.43 -3.23
N ARG A 124 -56.24 11.44 -2.33
CA ARG A 124 -57.45 10.78 -1.79
C ARG A 124 -58.32 11.76 -1.00
N LYS A 125 -57.70 12.60 -0.17
CA LYS A 125 -58.38 13.59 0.68
C LYS A 125 -59.02 14.73 -0.12
N THR A 126 -58.42 15.12 -1.23
CA THR A 126 -58.95 16.18 -2.11
C THR A 126 -59.86 15.66 -3.22
N GLY A 127 -59.76 14.38 -3.58
CA GLY A 127 -60.41 13.82 -4.78
C GLY A 127 -61.57 12.85 -4.57
N ALA A 128 -61.82 12.29 -3.39
CA ALA A 128 -62.84 11.22 -3.27
C ALA A 128 -63.46 11.06 -1.86
N GLY A 129 -64.06 12.12 -1.33
CA GLY A 129 -64.85 12.09 -0.09
C GLY A 129 -66.15 12.88 -0.20
N GLY A 130 -66.78 12.88 -1.37
CA GLY A 130 -68.12 13.42 -1.55
C GLY A 130 -69.17 12.45 -1.00
N ALA A 131 -69.97 12.96 -0.08
CA ALA A 131 -71.34 12.54 0.23
C ALA A 131 -71.53 11.16 0.88
N ASN A 132 -71.43 11.09 2.22
CA ASN A 132 -72.53 10.54 3.02
C ASN A 132 -72.47 11.03 4.49
N GLU A 133 -72.55 12.35 4.70
CA GLU A 133 -72.76 12.91 6.04
C GLU A 133 -74.27 13.01 6.30
N ALA A 134 -74.90 11.87 6.61
CA ALA A 134 -76.25 11.83 7.15
C ALA A 134 -76.18 11.93 8.68
N LYS A 135 -76.79 13.00 9.18
CA LYS A 135 -76.77 13.54 10.54
C LYS A 135 -77.61 12.68 11.49
N ASP A 136 -76.98 11.70 12.15
CA ASP A 136 -77.59 10.91 13.23
C ASP A 136 -77.22 11.51 14.62
N PRO A 137 -78.18 11.67 15.57
CA PRO A 137 -77.92 12.24 16.89
C PRO A 137 -77.09 11.35 17.82
N GLY A 138 -76.65 10.16 17.37
CA GLY A 138 -75.57 9.38 17.99
C GLY A 138 -74.17 9.97 17.78
N ALA A 139 -74.02 10.94 16.87
CA ALA A 139 -72.73 11.53 16.51
C ALA A 139 -72.01 12.24 17.67
N LEU A 140 -72.71 12.68 18.71
CA LEU A 140 -72.05 13.27 19.90
C LEU A 140 -71.33 12.22 20.76
N ASP A 141 -71.89 11.02 20.86
CA ASP A 141 -71.24 9.88 21.53
C ASP A 141 -70.06 9.38 20.68
N ASP A 142 -70.21 9.32 19.36
CA ASP A 142 -69.13 8.95 18.44
C ASP A 142 -67.98 9.98 18.44
N ALA A 143 -68.27 11.28 18.49
CA ALA A 143 -67.24 12.32 18.60
C ALA A 143 -66.48 12.20 19.94
N THR A 144 -67.19 11.91 21.03
CA THR A 144 -66.58 11.71 22.36
C THR A 144 -65.72 10.44 22.39
N LYS A 145 -66.20 9.35 21.81
CA LYS A 145 -65.45 8.10 21.62
C LYS A 145 -64.21 8.31 20.77
N ALA A 146 -64.33 9.01 19.64
CA ALA A 146 -63.20 9.34 18.77
C ALA A 146 -62.14 10.18 19.51
N HIS A 147 -62.56 11.16 20.32
CA HIS A 147 -61.64 11.95 21.13
C HIS A 147 -60.93 11.12 22.21
N ARG A 148 -61.65 10.22 22.87
CA ARG A 148 -61.06 9.29 23.85
C ARG A 148 -60.07 8.33 23.18
N MET A 149 -60.40 7.76 22.03
CA MET A 149 -59.50 6.90 21.26
C MET A 149 -58.25 7.66 20.81
N ALA A 150 -58.39 8.91 20.36
CA ALA A 150 -57.26 9.77 20.00
C ALA A 150 -56.37 10.09 21.22
N MET A 151 -56.94 10.33 22.40
CA MET A 151 -56.17 10.57 23.62
C MET A 151 -55.42 9.32 24.10
N LEU A 152 -56.04 8.13 24.00
CA LEU A 152 -55.38 6.86 24.31
C LEU A 152 -54.25 6.57 23.32
N ASP A 153 -54.47 6.81 22.03
CA ASP A 153 -53.44 6.65 20.99
C ASP A 153 -52.27 7.63 21.19
N ASN A 154 -52.56 8.90 21.51
CA ASN A 154 -51.52 9.88 21.85
C ASN A 154 -50.73 9.48 23.11
N THR A 155 -51.40 8.89 24.11
CA THR A 155 -50.73 8.40 25.32
C THR A 155 -49.86 7.18 25.02
N ALA A 156 -50.34 6.26 24.18
CA ALA A 156 -49.56 5.11 23.72
C ALA A 156 -48.32 5.56 22.93
N LYS A 157 -48.48 6.53 22.01
CA LYS A 157 -47.39 7.15 21.26
C LYS A 157 -46.39 7.86 22.17
N PHE A 158 -46.85 8.56 23.20
CA PHE A 158 -45.96 9.21 24.17
C PHE A 158 -45.14 8.18 24.96
N LYS A 159 -45.76 7.09 25.42
CA LYS A 159 -45.05 6.00 26.09
C LYS A 159 -44.01 5.33 25.18
N ASP A 160 -44.36 5.10 23.92
CA ASP A 160 -43.45 4.56 22.92
C ASP A 160 -42.29 5.53 22.63
N ALA A 161 -42.57 6.82 22.44
CA ALA A 161 -41.55 7.86 22.24
C ALA A 161 -40.60 7.98 23.44
N SER A 162 -41.14 7.92 24.67
CA SER A 162 -40.33 7.91 25.89
C SER A 162 -39.45 6.65 25.98
N GLY A 163 -39.98 5.48 25.61
CA GLY A 163 -39.21 4.24 25.53
C GLY A 163 -38.09 4.30 24.50
N LYS A 164 -38.35 4.93 23.33
CA LYS A 164 -37.35 5.17 22.28
C LYS A 164 -36.30 6.18 22.71
N LEU A 165 -36.67 7.23 23.44
CA LEU A 165 -35.74 8.22 23.97
C LEU A 165 -34.76 7.59 24.95
N LEU A 166 -35.24 6.72 25.85
CA LEU A 166 -34.39 6.00 26.80
C LEU A 166 -33.45 4.99 26.10
N GLN A 167 -33.90 4.37 25.02
CA GLN A 167 -33.04 3.56 24.16
C GLN A 167 -31.99 4.41 23.43
N ALA A 168 -32.37 5.59 22.93
CA ALA A 168 -31.46 6.53 22.28
C ALA A 168 -30.41 7.07 23.26
N GLU A 169 -30.78 7.35 24.52
CA GLU A 169 -29.85 7.77 25.57
C GLU A 169 -28.81 6.68 25.87
N ARG A 170 -29.24 5.41 25.99
CA ARG A 170 -28.32 4.28 26.16
C ARG A 170 -27.39 4.12 24.96
N LEU A 171 -27.94 4.17 23.74
CA LEU A 171 -27.14 4.10 22.52
C LEU A 171 -26.16 5.26 22.41
N LEU A 172 -26.55 6.47 22.84
CA LEU A 172 -25.68 7.65 22.82
C LEU A 172 -24.54 7.50 23.84
N ASN A 173 -24.82 6.99 25.04
CA ASN A 173 -23.78 6.70 26.03
C ASN A 173 -22.81 5.59 25.54
N ASP A 174 -23.34 4.51 24.95
CA ASP A 174 -22.51 3.47 24.32
C ASP A 174 -21.68 4.05 23.15
N THR A 175 -22.26 4.96 22.36
CA THR A 175 -21.54 5.64 21.27
C THR A 175 -20.51 6.63 21.79
N GLU A 176 -20.75 7.31 22.92
CA GLU A 176 -19.79 8.19 23.58
C GLU A 176 -18.60 7.40 24.10
N THR A 177 -18.84 6.25 24.74
CA THR A 177 -17.77 5.38 25.25
C THR A 177 -16.93 4.80 24.11
N VAL A 178 -17.56 4.24 23.07
CA VAL A 178 -16.87 3.73 21.87
C VAL A 178 -16.14 4.86 21.13
N GLY A 179 -16.76 6.04 21.02
CA GLY A 179 -16.17 7.22 20.40
C GLY A 179 -14.94 7.71 21.16
N ASN A 180 -14.99 7.75 22.48
CA ASN A 180 -13.87 8.13 23.34
C ASN A 180 -12.72 7.11 23.27
N GLU A 181 -13.03 5.82 23.21
CA GLU A 181 -12.04 4.76 22.99
C GLU A 181 -11.36 4.90 21.62
N ALA A 182 -12.13 5.14 20.55
CA ALA A 182 -11.61 5.36 19.21
C ALA A 182 -10.69 6.59 19.15
N LEU A 183 -11.08 7.71 19.78
CA LEU A 183 -10.25 8.91 19.87
C LEU A 183 -8.97 8.66 20.68
N THR A 184 -9.05 7.89 21.77
CA THR A 184 -7.88 7.51 22.58
C THR A 184 -6.92 6.62 21.79
N SER A 185 -7.44 5.63 21.05
CA SER A 185 -6.65 4.79 20.15
C SER A 185 -6.01 5.60 19.03
N LEU A 186 -6.73 6.53 18.40
CA LEU A 186 -6.17 7.41 17.36
C LEU A 186 -5.04 8.30 17.89
N ARG A 187 -5.17 8.81 19.12
CA ARG A 187 -4.08 9.56 19.79
C ARG A 187 -2.87 8.68 20.02
N TYR A 188 -3.06 7.48 20.56
CA TYR A 188 -1.98 6.50 20.76
C TYR A 188 -1.30 6.09 19.45
N GLN A 189 -2.08 5.88 18.38
CA GLN A 189 -1.54 5.57 17.05
C GLN A 189 -0.77 6.74 16.46
N THR A 190 -1.22 7.98 16.67
CA THR A 190 -0.51 9.19 16.23
C THR A 190 0.83 9.33 16.96
N GLU A 191 0.85 9.11 18.28
CA GLU A 191 2.07 9.10 19.08
C GLU A 191 3.03 7.99 18.63
N THR A 192 2.51 6.78 18.39
CA THR A 192 3.29 5.65 17.86
C THR A 192 3.86 5.97 16.47
N MET A 193 3.09 6.62 15.59
CA MET A 193 3.55 7.02 14.26
C MET A 193 4.64 8.10 14.33
N GLN A 194 4.50 9.07 15.23
CA GLN A 194 5.54 10.07 15.51
C GLN A 194 6.82 9.41 16.03
N HIS A 195 6.69 8.45 16.95
CA HIS A 195 7.83 7.71 17.48
C HIS A 195 8.51 6.83 16.41
N ILE A 196 7.74 6.16 15.55
CA ILE A 196 8.26 5.40 14.41
C ILE A 196 8.97 6.34 13.43
N GLN A 197 8.41 7.52 13.15
CA GLN A 197 9.02 8.49 12.25
C GLN A 197 10.36 8.99 12.81
N GLU A 198 10.40 9.37 14.08
CA GLU A 198 11.63 9.82 14.76
C GLU A 198 12.68 8.70 14.78
N THR A 199 12.28 7.47 15.12
CA THR A 199 13.17 6.30 15.10
C THR A 199 13.64 5.97 13.69
N THR A 200 12.78 6.10 12.67
CA THR A 200 13.15 5.84 11.27
C THR A 200 14.17 6.86 10.77
N ILE A 201 14.00 8.14 11.12
CA ILE A 201 14.97 9.20 10.78
C ILE A 201 16.31 8.94 11.48
N ALA A 202 16.29 8.60 12.77
CA ALA A 202 17.49 8.26 13.52
C ALA A 202 18.22 7.02 12.93
N VAL A 203 17.47 5.98 12.57
CA VAL A 203 18.03 4.79 11.91
C VAL A 203 18.61 5.11 10.53
N ASP A 204 17.97 5.98 9.75
CA ASP A 204 18.52 6.40 8.45
C ASP A 204 19.81 7.21 8.59
N GLU A 205 19.90 8.07 9.62
CA GLU A 205 21.14 8.79 9.97
C GLU A 205 22.25 7.81 10.36
N GLU A 206 21.98 6.85 11.25
CA GLU A 206 22.94 5.81 11.64
C GLU A 206 23.37 4.94 10.44
N VAL A 207 22.44 4.61 9.54
CA VAL A 207 22.75 3.86 8.30
C VAL A 207 23.60 4.69 7.35
N SER A 208 23.34 5.99 7.23
CA SER A 208 24.13 6.92 6.42
C SER A 208 25.56 7.01 6.95
N ASP A 209 25.74 7.13 8.27
CA ASP A 209 27.04 7.15 8.92
C ASP A 209 27.78 5.83 8.76
N ALA A 210 27.09 4.69 8.95
CA ALA A 210 27.66 3.37 8.69
C ALA A 210 28.12 3.24 7.22
N ARG A 211 27.31 3.69 6.25
CA ARG A 211 27.67 3.71 4.82
C ARG A 211 28.88 4.60 4.54
N LYS A 212 28.99 5.75 5.21
CA LYS A 212 30.11 6.68 5.08
C LYS A 212 31.41 6.07 5.60
N ILE A 213 31.36 5.42 6.76
CA ILE A 213 32.49 4.68 7.33
C ILE A 213 32.92 3.55 6.40
N ILE A 214 31.97 2.72 5.95
CA ILE A 214 32.24 1.61 5.01
C ILE A 214 32.86 2.15 3.71
N SER A 215 32.31 3.23 3.14
CA SER A 215 32.84 3.83 1.91
C SER A 215 34.26 4.38 2.11
N GLY A 216 34.57 4.93 3.29
CA GLY A 216 35.92 5.32 3.68
C GLY A 216 36.87 4.12 3.74
N MET A 217 36.45 3.04 4.41
CA MET A 217 37.21 1.79 4.51
C MET A 217 37.44 1.14 3.13
N GLN A 218 36.45 1.18 2.24
CA GLN A 218 36.57 0.66 0.87
C GLN A 218 37.65 1.40 0.07
N LYS A 219 37.71 2.74 0.15
CA LYS A 219 38.77 3.53 -0.51
C LYS A 219 40.16 3.17 0.02
N VAL A 220 40.28 2.99 1.33
CA VAL A 220 41.54 2.59 1.98
C VAL A 220 41.93 1.17 1.55
N MET A 221 40.99 0.23 1.54
CA MET A 221 41.21 -1.15 1.09
C MET A 221 41.69 -1.21 -0.37
N ILE A 222 41.08 -0.43 -1.28
CA ILE A 222 41.48 -0.38 -2.69
C ILE A 222 42.93 0.10 -2.82
N LYS A 223 43.33 1.15 -2.08
CA LYS A 223 44.71 1.65 -2.07
C LYS A 223 45.70 0.59 -1.56
N HIS A 224 45.40 -0.07 -0.44
CA HIS A 224 46.27 -1.13 0.08
C HIS A 224 46.40 -2.30 -0.91
N LYS A 225 45.30 -2.71 -1.54
CA LYS A 225 45.31 -3.76 -2.56
C LYS A 225 46.14 -3.37 -3.79
N LEU A 226 46.04 -2.10 -4.25
CA LEU A 226 46.82 -1.59 -5.38
C LEU A 226 48.32 -1.57 -5.06
N ILE A 227 48.70 -1.06 -3.88
CA ILE A 227 50.10 -1.02 -3.43
C ILE A 227 50.68 -2.44 -3.32
N LEU A 228 49.93 -3.36 -2.72
CA LEU A 228 50.33 -4.77 -2.60
C LEU A 228 50.56 -5.39 -3.98
N THR A 229 49.62 -5.19 -4.92
CA THR A 229 49.73 -5.71 -6.28
C THR A 229 50.95 -5.12 -7.00
N ALA A 230 51.22 -3.83 -6.84
CA ALA A 230 52.39 -3.17 -7.40
C ALA A 230 53.71 -3.76 -6.86
N ILE A 231 53.80 -4.02 -5.55
CA ILE A 231 54.98 -4.64 -4.94
C ILE A 231 55.23 -6.04 -5.52
N ILE A 232 54.17 -6.85 -5.67
CA ILE A 232 54.27 -8.19 -6.26
C ILE A 232 54.81 -8.13 -7.69
N ILE A 233 54.29 -7.20 -8.52
CA ILE A 233 54.74 -7.00 -9.90
C ILE A 233 56.23 -6.61 -9.95
N VAL A 234 56.67 -5.69 -9.08
CA VAL A 234 58.08 -5.28 -9.01
C VAL A 234 58.97 -6.45 -8.63
N LEU A 235 58.56 -7.27 -7.67
CA LEU A 235 59.33 -8.43 -7.20
C LEU A 235 59.47 -9.50 -8.30
N LEU A 236 58.39 -9.77 -9.04
CA LEU A 236 58.42 -10.64 -10.22
C LEU A 236 59.33 -10.06 -11.30
N SER A 237 59.23 -8.76 -11.60
CA SER A 237 60.08 -8.10 -12.59
C SER A 237 61.57 -8.27 -12.25
N LEU A 238 61.96 -8.09 -10.98
CA LEU A 238 63.34 -8.31 -10.53
C LEU A 238 63.78 -9.77 -10.70
N ILE A 239 62.90 -10.74 -10.43
CA ILE A 239 63.21 -12.16 -10.66
C ILE A 239 63.43 -12.46 -12.14
N PHE A 240 62.58 -11.90 -13.02
CA PHE A 240 62.72 -12.07 -14.47
C PHE A 240 64.01 -11.45 -14.99
N VAL A 241 64.36 -10.25 -14.53
CA VAL A 241 65.63 -9.58 -14.89
C VAL A 241 66.83 -10.39 -14.39
N ALA A 242 66.80 -10.90 -13.16
CA ALA A 242 67.87 -11.73 -12.62
C ALA A 242 68.08 -13.01 -13.45
N ILE A 243 67.00 -13.70 -13.83
CA ILE A 243 67.05 -14.87 -14.69
C ILE A 243 67.60 -14.49 -16.07
N TYR A 244 67.11 -13.41 -16.67
CA TYR A 244 67.56 -12.94 -17.98
C TYR A 244 69.07 -12.65 -18.01
N VAL A 245 69.58 -11.92 -17.00
CA VAL A 245 71.01 -11.63 -16.86
C VAL A 245 71.83 -12.90 -16.59
N SER A 246 71.32 -13.81 -15.75
CA SER A 246 72.00 -15.07 -15.43
C SER A 246 72.16 -15.96 -16.67
N VAL A 247 71.08 -16.14 -17.45
CA VAL A 247 71.09 -16.91 -18.70
C VAL A 247 72.02 -16.26 -19.73
N ALA A 248 71.92 -14.95 -19.93
CA ALA A 248 72.78 -14.21 -20.86
C ALA A 248 74.27 -14.27 -20.48
N LYS A 249 74.60 -14.23 -19.18
CA LYS A 249 75.98 -14.35 -18.70
C LYS A 249 76.51 -15.78 -18.85
N ASN A 250 75.69 -16.80 -18.60
CA ASN A 250 76.12 -18.20 -18.73
C ASN A 250 76.52 -18.54 -20.18
N HIS A 251 75.81 -18.01 -21.18
CA HIS A 251 76.19 -18.20 -22.59
C HIS A 251 77.56 -17.59 -22.94
N ARG A 252 77.96 -16.48 -22.31
CA ARG A 252 79.30 -15.90 -22.55
C ARG A 252 80.41 -16.77 -21.96
N ASN A 253 80.18 -17.39 -20.80
CA ASN A 253 81.19 -18.20 -20.13
C ASN A 253 81.48 -19.53 -20.86
N SER A 254 80.57 -20.02 -21.70
CA SER A 254 80.82 -21.21 -22.52
C SER A 254 81.83 -21.01 -23.66
N SER A 255 82.21 -19.77 -24.01
CA SER A 255 83.18 -19.51 -25.09
C SER A 255 84.64 -19.44 -24.63
N SER A 256 84.95 -19.63 -23.35
CA SER A 256 86.34 -19.68 -22.86
C SER A 256 86.71 -21.07 -22.34
N LYS A 257 86.70 -22.07 -23.23
CA LYS A 257 87.36 -23.36 -23.01
C LYS A 257 88.20 -23.73 -24.23
N SER A 258 89.40 -23.16 -24.28
CA SER A 258 90.54 -23.73 -24.99
C SER A 258 91.72 -23.66 -24.03
N THR A 259 91.77 -24.65 -23.15
CA THR A 259 92.92 -25.02 -22.33
C THR A 259 93.75 -25.96 -23.18
N GLU A 260 94.92 -25.53 -23.64
CA GLU A 260 95.98 -26.45 -24.05
C GLU A 260 97.17 -26.21 -23.13
N ALA A 261 97.40 -27.20 -22.28
CA ALA A 261 98.51 -27.29 -21.36
C ALA A 261 99.75 -27.78 -22.11
N THR A 262 100.89 -27.14 -21.88
CA THR A 262 102.19 -27.77 -22.07
C THR A 262 103.11 -27.22 -20.99
N GLY A 263 103.28 -28.01 -19.93
CA GLY A 263 104.31 -27.76 -18.94
C GLY A 263 105.67 -28.26 -19.45
N GLU A 264 106.74 -27.67 -18.95
CA GLU A 264 107.82 -28.39 -18.26
C GLU A 264 108.58 -27.42 -17.33
N PRO A 265 108.99 -27.85 -16.13
CA PRO A 265 109.73 -27.05 -15.16
C PRO A 265 111.22 -27.35 -15.23
N ILE A 266 112.08 -26.32 -15.21
CA ILE A 266 113.45 -26.49 -14.71
C ILE A 266 113.89 -25.26 -13.94
N THR A 267 113.95 -25.46 -12.64
CA THR A 267 114.71 -24.75 -11.61
C THR A 267 116.18 -24.55 -12.01
N SER A 268 116.79 -23.40 -11.73
CA SER A 268 117.96 -23.33 -10.82
C SER A 268 118.46 -21.88 -10.61
N VAL A 269 119.03 -21.68 -9.43
CA VAL A 269 119.99 -20.62 -9.01
C VAL A 269 119.41 -19.24 -8.63
N ALA A 270 119.15 -19.10 -7.33
CA ALA A 270 119.55 -17.95 -6.50
C ALA A 270 121.09 -17.94 -6.35
N PRO A 271 121.82 -16.84 -6.03
CA PRO A 271 121.47 -15.90 -4.95
C PRO A 271 121.89 -14.41 -5.08
N SER A 272 121.19 -13.61 -4.26
CA SER A 272 121.58 -12.38 -3.54
C SER A 272 122.77 -11.52 -4.01
N LEU A 273 122.49 -10.24 -4.26
CA LEU A 273 123.39 -9.12 -3.91
C LEU A 273 122.54 -7.86 -3.68
N SER A 274 122.18 -7.64 -2.42
CA SER A 274 121.81 -6.33 -1.88
C SER A 274 123.03 -5.42 -1.94
N TRP A 275 122.95 -4.24 -2.58
CA TRP A 275 123.76 -3.06 -2.24
C TRP A 275 123.20 -1.82 -2.95
N LEU A 276 123.38 -0.68 -2.27
CA LEU A 276 123.14 0.69 -2.72
C LEU A 276 121.73 1.29 -2.60
N SER A 277 121.37 1.53 -1.33
CA SER A 277 120.81 2.82 -0.90
C SER A 277 121.57 4.00 -1.53
N SER A 278 120.88 4.91 -2.21
CA SER A 278 121.27 6.32 -2.32
C SER A 278 120.16 7.14 -2.97
N LYS A 279 119.79 8.24 -2.30
CA LYS A 279 118.91 9.36 -2.71
C LYS A 279 117.43 9.27 -2.34
N LEU A 280 117.20 9.46 -1.03
CA LEU A 280 116.34 10.58 -0.62
C LEU A 280 116.83 11.86 -1.34
N LYS A 281 116.00 12.42 -2.21
CA LYS A 281 116.07 13.84 -2.56
C LYS A 281 114.66 14.40 -2.35
N GLN A 282 114.59 15.23 -1.32
CA GLN A 282 113.62 16.30 -1.01
C GLN A 282 112.30 16.34 -1.78
#